data_AF-A0AAP0DHP8-F1
#
_entry.id   AF-A0AAP0DHP8-F1
#
_cell.length_a   1.000
_cell.length_b   1.000
_cell.length_c   1.000
_cell.angle_alpha   90.00
_cell.angle_beta   90.00
_cell.angle_gamma   90.00
#
_symmetry.space_group_name_H-M   'P 1'
#
loop_
_entity.id
_entity.type
_entity.pdbx_description
1 polymer ?
#
loop_
_entity_poly.entity_id
_entity_poly.type
_entity_poly.pdbx_seq_one_letter_code
_entity_poly.pdbx_strand_id
1 'polypeptide(L)'
;MLRFLQSQQKVRLVSARVLPCQAVELNFSKIPELNYNPMSSIFVNVPKISKLQWHPFTITSSSNLEPEKLSVVIKSEGSWSRKLYEELSLPSINHLQVSVEGPYGPATTHFHKYEKLVMFSGGSGITPFISIIRELVHMANDSDTTNRTPQILLVPAFKKTLDLGILDLILPVSGTNHDISHLKLKIQAYVTQENGLPSLGTENQPLFRTIWFKPSALDAPISAILRRNTWLWLGMIVVWSFVISLSSVSLVTRFYIYPIDHNTNMMYSYTVKSALNMLIICMSVATTVIIAFLWNKKRNSAEMRQIRVTDGPTPMTSPGTSPWYYNADRELESLPNKSFTGCIKVNCGERPDFKKILMEIEGSNIGVLVSGPKKMRQDVAAICSSGFSKSLQFESISFSW
;
A
#
# COMPACT_ATOMS: atom_id res chain seq x y z
N MET A 1 2.01 19.24 8.62
CA MET A 1 0.64 19.58 9.06
C MET A 1 -0.40 18.57 8.58
N LEU A 2 -0.54 18.33 7.26
CA LEU A 2 -1.51 17.36 6.73
C LEU A 2 -1.37 15.95 7.34
N ARG A 3 -0.15 15.42 7.41
CA ARG A 3 0.15 14.15 8.09
C ARG A 3 -0.23 14.11 9.56
N PHE A 4 -0.12 15.23 10.27
CA PHE A 4 -0.55 15.32 11.67
C PHE A 4 -2.08 15.31 11.80
N LEU A 5 -2.80 15.86 10.82
CA LEU A 5 -4.26 15.79 10.78
C LEU A 5 -4.74 14.39 10.36
N GLN A 6 -4.05 13.76 9.41
CA GLN A 6 -4.31 12.39 8.96
C GLN A 6 -4.00 11.35 10.04
N SER A 7 -2.99 11.56 10.90
CA SER A 7 -2.70 10.62 12.00
C SER A 7 -3.84 10.55 13.03
N GLN A 8 -4.70 11.56 13.07
CA GLN A 8 -5.89 11.57 13.94
C GLN A 8 -7.03 10.70 13.40
N GLN A 9 -6.99 10.27 12.14
CA GLN A 9 -8.00 9.38 11.57
C GLN A 9 -7.64 7.93 11.86
N LYS A 10 -8.50 7.25 12.63
CA LYS A 10 -8.36 5.83 12.93
C LYS A 10 -8.96 5.01 11.79
N VAL A 11 -8.15 4.13 11.24
CA VAL A 11 -8.56 3.25 10.15
C VAL A 11 -8.96 1.89 10.73
N ARG A 12 -10.03 1.31 10.19
CA ARG A 12 -10.50 -0.03 10.54
C ARG A 12 -9.51 -1.10 10.06
N LEU A 13 -8.64 -1.52 10.97
CA LEU A 13 -7.83 -2.73 10.83
C LEU A 13 -8.75 -3.94 11.08
N VAL A 14 -8.91 -4.81 10.09
CA VAL A 14 -9.78 -5.99 10.15
C VAL A 14 -9.04 -7.18 10.74
N SER A 15 -7.84 -7.45 10.23
CA SER A 15 -7.00 -8.54 10.72
C SER A 15 -5.51 -8.23 10.54
N ALA A 16 -4.68 -8.95 11.30
CA ALA A 16 -3.24 -9.03 11.07
C ALA A 16 -2.83 -10.50 11.00
N ARG A 17 -2.06 -10.89 9.99
CA ARG A 17 -1.44 -12.22 9.91
C ARG A 17 0.03 -12.12 10.28
N VAL A 18 0.45 -12.86 11.28
CA VAL A 18 1.85 -12.93 11.72
C VAL A 18 2.50 -14.17 11.12
N LEU A 19 3.53 -13.97 10.30
CA LEU A 19 4.24 -15.03 9.58
C LEU A 19 5.55 -15.42 10.29
N PRO A 20 5.96 -16.70 10.25
CA PRO A 20 7.23 -17.19 10.81
C PRO A 20 8.48 -16.50 10.25
N CYS A 21 8.40 -15.93 9.04
CA CYS A 21 9.49 -15.18 8.39
C CYS A 21 9.71 -13.77 8.95
N GLN A 22 9.18 -13.48 10.14
CA GLN A 22 9.19 -12.15 10.75
C GLN A 22 8.53 -11.09 9.85
N ALA A 23 7.43 -11.47 9.21
CA ALA A 23 6.59 -10.55 8.44
C ALA A 23 5.19 -10.49 9.04
N VAL A 24 4.53 -9.34 8.90
CA VAL A 24 3.12 -9.19 9.23
C VAL A 24 2.36 -8.68 8.02
N GLU A 25 1.23 -9.30 7.69
CA GLU A 25 0.25 -8.72 6.78
C GLU A 25 -0.81 -7.99 7.59
N LEU A 26 -1.04 -6.71 7.30
CA LEU A 26 -2.13 -5.93 7.86
C LEU A 26 -3.25 -5.80 6.83
N ASN A 27 -4.47 -6.17 7.21
CA ASN A 27 -5.65 -6.08 6.36
C ASN A 27 -6.58 -4.99 6.88
N PHE A 28 -6.77 -3.94 6.09
CA PHE A 28 -7.64 -2.82 6.38
C PHE A 28 -8.96 -2.95 5.62
N SER A 29 -10.03 -2.43 6.20
CA SER A 29 -11.28 -2.19 5.47
C SER A 29 -11.16 -0.93 4.64
N LYS A 30 -11.69 -0.97 3.42
CA LYS A 30 -11.68 0.13 2.45
C LYS A 30 -13.11 0.30 1.88
N ILE A 31 -13.44 1.51 1.44
CA ILE A 31 -14.67 1.75 0.65
C ILE A 31 -14.51 1.24 -0.79
N PRO A 32 -15.53 0.59 -1.40
CA PRO A 32 -15.45 0.07 -2.77
C PRO A 32 -15.02 1.09 -3.83
N GLU A 33 -15.37 2.36 -3.66
CA GLU A 33 -15.07 3.44 -4.61
C GLU A 33 -13.59 3.86 -4.62
N LEU A 34 -12.80 3.43 -3.63
CA LEU A 34 -11.38 3.77 -3.52
C LEU A 34 -10.54 2.91 -4.47
N ASN A 35 -10.51 3.28 -5.75
CA ASN A 35 -9.70 2.57 -6.72
C ASN A 35 -8.21 2.94 -6.64
N TYR A 36 -7.34 1.92 -6.72
CA TYR A 36 -5.89 2.06 -6.77
C TYR A 36 -5.30 1.02 -7.71
N ASN A 37 -4.21 1.38 -8.39
CA ASN A 37 -3.52 0.48 -9.31
C ASN A 37 -2.48 -0.37 -8.57
N PRO A 38 -2.07 -1.52 -9.12
CA PRO A 38 -0.95 -2.28 -8.60
C PRO A 38 0.32 -1.44 -8.44
N MET A 39 1.21 -1.86 -7.54
CA MET A 39 2.42 -1.11 -7.15
C MET A 39 2.15 0.20 -6.39
N SER A 40 0.90 0.49 -6.05
CA SER A 40 0.57 1.59 -5.15
C SER A 40 1.14 1.34 -3.74
N SER A 41 1.37 2.41 -3.00
CA SER A 41 1.90 2.43 -1.65
C SER A 41 1.01 3.26 -0.73
N ILE A 42 1.03 2.93 0.54
CA ILE A 42 0.41 3.72 1.61
C ILE A 42 1.46 4.04 2.66
N PHE A 43 1.28 5.15 3.38
CA PHE A 43 2.01 5.43 4.60
C PHE A 43 1.20 4.95 5.79
N VAL A 44 1.84 4.18 6.66
CA VAL A 44 1.24 3.62 7.87
C VAL A 44 1.85 4.28 9.10
N ASN A 45 0.99 4.71 10.02
CA ASN A 45 1.37 5.15 11.35
C ASN A 45 0.67 4.28 12.40
N VAL A 46 1.44 3.83 13.39
CA VAL A 46 0.94 3.05 14.53
C VAL A 46 1.30 3.82 15.81
N PRO A 47 0.38 4.61 16.38
CA PRO A 47 0.67 5.49 17.51
C PRO A 47 1.23 4.78 18.74
N LYS A 48 0.89 3.50 18.95
CA LYS A 48 1.42 2.66 20.03
C LYS A 48 2.95 2.48 19.93
N ILE A 49 3.48 2.44 18.70
CA ILE A 49 4.92 2.29 18.42
C ILE A 49 5.59 3.65 18.33
N SER A 50 4.98 4.57 17.58
CA SER A 50 5.49 5.91 17.37
C SER A 50 4.38 6.87 16.95
N LYS A 51 4.24 7.99 17.69
CA LYS A 51 3.19 8.99 17.46
C LYS A 51 3.38 9.80 16.18
N LEU A 52 4.62 9.90 15.66
CA LEU A 52 4.97 10.82 14.58
C LEU A 52 5.58 10.12 13.36
N GLN A 53 6.07 8.89 13.49
CA GLN A 53 6.72 8.20 12.37
C GLN A 53 5.69 7.56 11.43
N TRP A 54 5.83 7.88 10.16
CA TRP A 54 5.05 7.32 9.06
C TRP A 54 5.98 6.52 8.17
N HIS A 55 5.62 5.27 7.88
CA HIS A 55 6.43 4.38 7.06
C HIS A 55 5.70 3.98 5.79
N PRO A 56 6.33 4.09 4.61
CA PRO A 56 5.73 3.69 3.35
C PRO A 56 5.75 2.17 3.21
N PHE A 57 4.64 1.60 2.77
CA PHE A 57 4.52 0.18 2.43
C PHE A 57 3.72 0.01 1.15
N THR A 58 4.17 -0.93 0.33
CA THR A 58 3.48 -1.32 -0.89
C THR A 58 2.21 -2.06 -0.56
N ILE A 59 1.12 -1.68 -1.23
CA ILE A 59 -0.15 -2.38 -1.17
C ILE A 59 0.03 -3.73 -1.85
N THR A 60 -0.36 -4.81 -1.17
CA THR A 60 -0.29 -6.19 -1.68
C THR A 60 -1.61 -6.67 -2.26
N SER A 61 -2.74 -6.10 -1.86
CA SER A 61 -4.06 -6.39 -2.43
C SER A 61 -4.23 -5.79 -3.84
N SER A 62 -5.24 -6.26 -4.56
CA SER A 62 -5.75 -5.63 -5.79
C SER A 62 -7.10 -4.97 -5.51
N SER A 63 -7.30 -3.76 -6.03
CA SER A 63 -8.57 -3.04 -5.88
C SER A 63 -9.74 -3.75 -6.54
N ASN A 64 -9.47 -4.52 -7.60
CA ASN A 64 -10.48 -5.21 -8.39
C ASN A 64 -10.77 -6.62 -7.83
N LEU A 65 -9.72 -7.33 -7.39
CA LEU A 65 -9.88 -8.64 -6.75
C LEU A 65 -10.49 -8.53 -5.35
N GLU A 66 -10.13 -7.49 -4.59
CA GLU A 66 -10.52 -7.29 -3.19
C GLU A 66 -11.15 -5.88 -3.00
N PRO A 67 -12.41 -5.66 -3.43
CA PRO A 67 -13.01 -4.32 -3.50
C PRO A 67 -13.14 -3.63 -2.13
N GLU A 68 -13.31 -4.39 -1.05
CA GLU A 68 -13.54 -3.87 0.31
C GLU A 68 -12.33 -4.02 1.24
N LYS A 69 -11.22 -4.61 0.77
CA LYS A 69 -10.02 -4.85 1.56
C LYS A 69 -8.81 -4.15 0.95
N LEU A 70 -7.91 -3.69 1.81
CA LEU A 70 -6.60 -3.18 1.43
C LEU A 70 -5.57 -3.82 2.34
N SER A 71 -4.58 -4.51 1.77
CA SER A 71 -3.55 -5.21 2.53
C SER A 71 -2.16 -4.67 2.26
N VAL A 72 -1.30 -4.73 3.28
CA VAL A 72 0.15 -4.47 3.17
C VAL A 72 0.92 -5.54 3.92
N VAL A 73 2.11 -5.88 3.41
CA VAL A 73 3.04 -6.81 4.08
C VAL A 73 4.26 -6.04 4.57
N ILE A 74 4.59 -6.21 5.84
CA ILE A 74 5.66 -5.49 6.54
C ILE A 74 6.65 -6.51 7.08
N LYS A 75 7.90 -6.46 6.59
CA LYS A 75 9.00 -7.28 7.11
C LYS A 75 9.72 -6.60 8.26
N SER A 76 10.10 -7.39 9.27
CA SER A 76 10.79 -6.97 10.48
C SER A 76 12.28 -6.64 10.26
N GLU A 77 12.57 -5.64 9.43
CA GLU A 77 13.96 -5.25 9.09
C GLU A 77 14.47 -4.06 9.90
N GLY A 78 13.58 -3.14 10.34
CA GLY A 78 13.93 -1.91 11.06
C GLY A 78 13.45 -1.91 12.52
N SER A 79 13.87 -0.91 13.30
CA SER A 79 13.45 -0.77 14.70
C SER A 79 11.94 -0.59 14.86
N TRP A 80 11.31 0.16 13.95
CA TRP A 80 9.86 0.35 13.95
C TRP A 80 9.11 -0.93 13.60
N SER A 81 9.52 -1.65 12.54
CA SER A 81 8.83 -2.87 12.12
C SER A 81 9.06 -4.05 13.05
N ARG A 82 10.22 -4.13 13.73
CA ARG A 82 10.46 -5.10 14.82
C ARG A 82 9.50 -4.90 15.97
N LYS A 83 9.34 -3.67 16.46
CA LYS A 83 8.36 -3.36 17.51
C LYS A 83 6.94 -3.71 17.08
N LEU A 84 6.57 -3.45 15.83
CA LEU A 84 5.26 -3.85 15.30
C LEU A 84 5.07 -5.37 15.34
N TYR A 85 6.07 -6.12 14.88
CA TYR A 85 6.05 -7.57 14.88
C TYR A 85 5.95 -8.13 16.30
N GLU A 86 6.74 -7.62 17.24
CA GLU A 86 6.73 -8.01 18.66
C GLU A 86 5.36 -7.74 19.30
N GLU A 87 4.80 -6.54 19.10
CA GLU A 87 3.49 -6.14 19.62
C GLU A 87 2.35 -7.03 19.09
N LEU A 88 2.37 -7.36 17.79
CA LEU A 88 1.39 -8.27 17.20
C LEU A 88 1.62 -9.73 17.60
N SER A 89 2.84 -10.11 17.94
CA SER A 89 3.15 -11.47 18.41
C SER A 89 2.62 -11.74 19.82
N LEU A 90 2.25 -10.70 20.59
CA LEU A 90 1.68 -10.86 21.92
C LEU A 90 0.29 -11.56 21.88
N PRO A 91 -0.03 -12.41 22.87
CA PRO A 91 -1.28 -13.16 22.90
C PRO A 91 -2.54 -12.30 23.15
N SER A 92 -2.41 -11.11 23.75
CA SER A 92 -3.51 -10.32 24.32
C SER A 92 -3.94 -9.09 23.50
N ILE A 93 -3.48 -8.94 22.26
CA ILE A 93 -3.76 -7.72 21.49
C ILE A 93 -5.17 -7.76 20.87
N ASN A 94 -6.12 -7.11 21.53
CA ASN A 94 -7.52 -7.04 21.06
C ASN A 94 -7.81 -5.80 20.20
N HIS A 95 -6.92 -4.80 20.24
CA HIS A 95 -7.06 -3.56 19.48
C HIS A 95 -5.68 -2.98 19.15
N LEU A 96 -5.48 -2.61 17.89
CA LEU A 96 -4.31 -1.87 17.44
C LEU A 96 -4.80 -0.65 16.65
N GLN A 97 -4.54 0.54 17.17
CA GLN A 97 -4.85 1.77 16.45
C GLN A 97 -3.84 1.96 15.32
N VAL A 98 -4.35 2.14 14.10
CA VAL A 98 -3.56 2.41 12.90
C VAL A 98 -4.15 3.58 12.14
N SER A 99 -3.29 4.44 11.61
CA SER A 99 -3.64 5.55 10.73
C SER A 99 -2.96 5.33 9.38
N VAL A 100 -3.65 5.63 8.29
CA VAL A 100 -3.17 5.39 6.93
C VAL A 100 -3.29 6.66 6.09
N GLU A 101 -2.28 6.94 5.29
CA GLU A 101 -2.24 7.99 4.27
C GLU A 101 -1.97 7.36 2.90
N GLY A 102 -2.71 7.76 1.87
CA GLY A 102 -2.64 7.20 0.51
C GLY A 102 -4.01 6.79 -0.01
N PRO A 103 -4.08 5.89 -1.01
CA PRO A 103 -2.98 5.23 -1.72
C PRO A 103 -2.25 6.17 -2.71
N TYR A 104 -0.96 5.93 -2.92
CA TYR A 104 -0.10 6.62 -3.88
C TYR A 104 0.48 5.62 -4.87
N GLY A 105 0.21 5.79 -6.16
CA GLY A 105 0.68 4.85 -7.16
C GLY A 105 0.64 5.42 -8.57
N PRO A 106 0.99 4.58 -9.57
CA PRO A 106 0.94 4.98 -10.97
C PRO A 106 -0.49 5.32 -11.40
N ALA A 107 -0.64 6.24 -12.36
CA ALA A 107 -1.95 6.62 -12.89
C ALA A 107 -2.61 5.48 -13.67
N THR A 108 -1.80 4.67 -14.37
CA THR A 108 -2.23 3.49 -15.12
C THR A 108 -1.14 2.42 -15.04
N THR A 109 -1.54 1.16 -15.16
CA THR A 109 -0.63 0.02 -15.31
C THR A 109 -0.96 -0.72 -16.59
N HIS A 110 0.04 -0.98 -17.42
CA HIS A 110 -0.14 -1.61 -18.74
C HIS A 110 0.54 -2.97 -18.79
N PHE A 111 0.10 -3.93 -17.96
CA PHE A 111 0.70 -5.27 -17.95
C PHE A 111 0.29 -6.10 -19.19
N HIS A 112 -0.90 -5.88 -19.75
CA HIS A 112 -1.43 -6.57 -20.95
C HIS A 112 -0.68 -6.32 -22.24
N LYS A 113 0.16 -5.27 -22.29
CA LYS A 113 0.93 -5.01 -23.51
C LYS A 113 1.98 -6.09 -23.74
N TYR A 114 2.43 -6.74 -22.68
CA TYR A 114 3.49 -7.75 -22.73
C TYR A 114 2.92 -9.13 -23.06
N GLU A 115 3.67 -9.89 -23.84
CA GLU A 115 3.41 -11.31 -24.07
C GLU A 115 3.88 -12.13 -22.85
N LYS A 116 5.05 -11.76 -22.31
CA LYS A 116 5.64 -12.38 -21.12
C LYS A 116 6.08 -11.31 -20.13
N LEU A 117 5.83 -11.55 -18.85
CA LEU A 117 6.22 -10.68 -17.74
C LEU A 117 7.18 -11.43 -16.81
N VAL A 118 8.41 -10.92 -16.70
CA VAL A 118 9.47 -11.48 -15.86
C VAL A 118 9.67 -10.58 -14.67
N MET A 119 9.50 -11.10 -13.46
CA MET A 119 9.54 -10.33 -12.23
C MET A 119 10.65 -10.83 -11.32
N PHE A 120 11.69 -10.03 -11.09
CA PHE A 120 12.80 -10.36 -10.21
C PHE A 120 12.65 -9.64 -8.87
N SER A 121 12.47 -10.38 -7.77
CA SER A 121 12.34 -9.80 -6.43
C SER A 121 13.45 -10.25 -5.48
N GLY A 122 13.89 -9.35 -4.61
CA GLY A 122 14.78 -9.67 -3.50
C GLY A 122 14.14 -9.36 -2.15
N GLY A 123 13.98 -10.37 -1.29
CA GLY A 123 13.43 -10.22 0.05
C GLY A 123 12.03 -9.59 0.06
N SER A 124 11.86 -8.48 0.79
CA SER A 124 10.60 -7.70 0.87
C SER A 124 10.18 -7.05 -0.46
N GLY A 125 11.07 -7.00 -1.46
CA GLY A 125 10.78 -6.53 -2.81
C GLY A 125 9.75 -7.37 -3.58
N ILE A 126 9.30 -8.50 -3.05
CA ILE A 126 8.22 -9.28 -3.66
C ILE A 126 6.83 -8.61 -3.55
N THR A 127 6.65 -7.72 -2.56
CA THR A 127 5.35 -7.08 -2.27
C THR A 127 4.65 -6.41 -3.46
N PRO A 128 5.28 -5.59 -4.32
CA PRO A 128 4.63 -5.06 -5.52
C PRO A 128 4.16 -6.17 -6.47
N PHE A 129 4.89 -7.27 -6.58
CA PHE A 129 4.55 -8.36 -7.48
C PHE A 129 3.36 -9.18 -6.98
N ILE A 130 3.14 -9.26 -5.66
CA ILE A 130 1.91 -9.82 -5.09
C ILE A 130 0.70 -9.03 -5.61
N SER A 131 0.75 -7.69 -5.57
CA SER A 131 -0.33 -6.84 -6.08
C SER A 131 -0.55 -6.99 -7.58
N ILE A 132 0.52 -7.08 -8.37
CA ILE A 132 0.42 -7.34 -9.82
C ILE A 132 -0.20 -8.71 -10.11
N ILE A 133 0.22 -9.76 -9.41
CA ILE A 133 -0.31 -11.10 -9.60
C ILE A 133 -1.80 -11.14 -9.24
N ARG A 134 -2.21 -10.53 -8.12
CA ARG A 134 -3.64 -10.45 -7.75
C ARG A 134 -4.48 -9.71 -8.79
N GLU A 135 -3.96 -8.64 -9.37
CA GLU A 135 -4.62 -7.94 -10.48
C GLU A 135 -4.75 -8.85 -11.72
N LEU A 136 -3.67 -9.53 -12.10
CA LEU A 136 -3.68 -10.42 -13.25
C LEU A 136 -4.56 -11.66 -13.04
N VAL A 137 -4.72 -12.14 -11.81
CA VAL A 137 -5.69 -13.19 -11.45
C VAL A 137 -7.12 -12.70 -11.68
N HIS A 138 -7.45 -11.47 -11.27
CA HIS A 138 -8.77 -10.89 -11.55
C HIS A 138 -9.04 -10.83 -13.07
N MET A 139 -8.07 -10.34 -13.83
CA MET A 139 -8.20 -10.21 -15.28
C MET A 139 -8.20 -11.56 -16.03
N ALA A 140 -7.51 -12.57 -15.52
CA ALA A 140 -7.55 -13.92 -16.09
C ALA A 140 -8.92 -14.58 -15.92
N ASN A 141 -9.69 -14.20 -14.90
CA ASN A 141 -11.02 -14.74 -14.62
C ASN A 141 -12.16 -13.88 -15.22
N ASP A 142 -11.86 -12.67 -15.68
CA ASP A 142 -12.83 -11.82 -16.37
C ASP A 142 -12.94 -12.22 -17.85
N SER A 143 -14.13 -12.65 -18.27
CA SER A 143 -14.42 -13.21 -19.60
C SER A 143 -14.00 -12.29 -20.75
N ASP A 144 -14.03 -10.98 -20.55
CA ASP A 144 -13.68 -9.99 -21.58
C ASP A 144 -12.15 -9.78 -21.75
N THR A 145 -11.34 -10.22 -20.78
CA THR A 145 -9.89 -9.93 -20.76
C THR A 145 -8.98 -11.17 -20.72
N THR A 146 -9.54 -12.38 -20.66
CA THR A 146 -8.83 -13.67 -20.64
C THR A 146 -7.72 -13.82 -21.70
N ASN A 147 -7.95 -13.35 -22.94
CA ASN A 147 -6.99 -13.46 -24.04
C ASN A 147 -5.80 -12.47 -23.95
N ARG A 148 -5.73 -11.62 -22.92
CA ARG A 148 -4.75 -10.53 -22.80
C ARG A 148 -3.82 -10.64 -21.60
N THR A 149 -3.84 -11.75 -20.86
CA THR A 149 -2.95 -11.92 -19.69
C THR A 149 -1.57 -12.44 -20.11
N PRO A 150 -0.47 -11.79 -19.70
CA PRO A 150 0.88 -12.24 -20.02
C PRO A 150 1.22 -13.57 -19.33
N GLN A 151 2.12 -14.35 -19.92
CA GLN A 151 2.76 -15.45 -19.19
C GLN A 151 3.73 -14.87 -18.14
N ILE A 152 3.65 -15.34 -16.90
CA ILE A 152 4.39 -14.75 -15.79
C ILE A 152 5.50 -15.70 -15.32
N LEU A 153 6.71 -15.16 -15.22
CA LEU A 153 7.83 -15.78 -14.50
C LEU A 153 8.22 -14.91 -13.31
N LEU A 154 7.90 -15.37 -12.10
CA LEU A 154 8.34 -14.74 -10.86
C LEU A 154 9.61 -15.44 -10.36
N VAL A 155 10.68 -14.66 -10.16
CA VAL A 155 11.98 -15.14 -9.66
C VAL A 155 12.30 -14.41 -8.34
N PRO A 156 11.80 -14.91 -7.21
CA PRO A 156 12.07 -14.33 -5.90
C PRO A 156 13.35 -14.92 -5.29
N ALA A 157 14.21 -14.06 -4.77
CA ALA A 157 15.42 -14.45 -4.05
C ALA A 157 15.31 -14.07 -2.57
N PHE A 158 15.51 -15.05 -1.71
CA PHE A 158 15.46 -14.93 -0.26
C PHE A 158 16.80 -15.33 0.38
N LYS A 159 17.01 -14.89 1.62
CA LYS A 159 18.20 -15.29 2.38
C LYS A 159 18.02 -16.67 2.99
N LYS A 160 16.86 -16.88 3.63
CA LYS A 160 16.54 -18.08 4.42
C LYS A 160 15.33 -18.81 3.86
N THR A 161 15.18 -20.09 4.17
CA THR A 161 14.04 -20.91 3.75
C THR A 161 12.73 -20.44 4.37
N LEU A 162 12.76 -19.96 5.62
CA LEU A 162 11.57 -19.41 6.29
C LEU A 162 10.93 -18.26 5.51
N ASP A 163 11.72 -17.46 4.80
CA ASP A 163 11.23 -16.33 4.01
C ASP A 163 10.32 -16.76 2.85
N LEU A 164 10.35 -18.03 2.44
CA LEU A 164 9.46 -18.58 1.41
C LEU A 164 7.99 -18.51 1.81
N GLY A 165 7.67 -18.44 3.11
CA GLY A 165 6.28 -18.30 3.58
C GLY A 165 5.58 -17.02 3.11
N ILE A 166 6.32 -16.04 2.58
CA ILE A 166 5.71 -14.85 1.95
C ILE A 166 5.01 -15.20 0.61
N LEU A 167 5.40 -16.31 -0.03
CA LEU A 167 4.78 -16.77 -1.28
C LEU A 167 3.32 -17.21 -1.05
N ASP A 168 2.99 -17.66 0.15
CA ASP A 168 1.62 -18.03 0.54
C ASP A 168 0.69 -16.81 0.59
N LEU A 169 1.26 -15.60 0.59
CA LEU A 169 0.50 -14.34 0.51
C LEU A 169 0.21 -13.89 -0.92
N ILE A 170 0.72 -14.58 -1.95
CA ILE A 170 0.47 -14.20 -3.35
C ILE A 170 -1.04 -14.18 -3.64
N LEU A 171 -1.77 -15.12 -3.07
CA LEU A 171 -3.22 -15.22 -3.21
C LEU A 171 -3.92 -14.64 -1.98
N PRO A 172 -5.07 -13.96 -2.16
CA PRO A 172 -5.89 -13.59 -1.02
C PRO A 172 -6.42 -14.85 -0.32
N VAL A 173 -6.59 -14.77 1.00
CA VAL A 173 -7.26 -15.82 1.81
C VAL A 173 -8.78 -15.75 1.65
N SER A 174 -9.29 -14.59 1.22
CA SER A 174 -10.73 -14.33 1.09
C SER A 174 -11.32 -15.17 -0.05
N GLY A 175 -12.50 -15.77 0.19
CA GLY A 175 -13.23 -16.70 -0.69
C GLY A 175 -13.72 -16.14 -2.03
N THR A 176 -12.85 -15.48 -2.78
CA THR A 176 -13.12 -15.12 -4.16
C THR A 176 -12.90 -16.40 -5.01
N ASN A 177 -13.93 -16.84 -5.72
CA ASN A 177 -13.93 -18.03 -6.60
C ASN A 177 -13.04 -17.83 -7.87
N HIS A 178 -11.87 -17.20 -7.72
CA HIS A 178 -10.99 -16.92 -8.85
C HIS A 178 -10.02 -18.07 -8.99
N ASP A 179 -10.12 -18.77 -10.12
CA ASP A 179 -9.24 -19.88 -10.42
C ASP A 179 -7.91 -19.34 -10.96
N ILE A 180 -6.82 -19.75 -10.33
CA ILE A 180 -5.45 -19.37 -10.70
C ILE A 180 -4.99 -20.20 -11.89
N SER A 181 -5.65 -21.32 -12.18
CA SER A 181 -5.34 -22.18 -13.32
C SER A 181 -5.38 -21.42 -14.65
N HIS A 182 -6.20 -20.37 -14.75
CA HIS A 182 -6.26 -19.48 -15.92
C HIS A 182 -5.01 -18.61 -16.09
N LEU A 183 -4.25 -18.40 -15.02
CA LEU A 183 -3.02 -17.61 -15.04
C LEU A 183 -1.80 -18.52 -15.25
N LYS A 184 -1.06 -18.29 -16.34
CA LYS A 184 0.20 -18.99 -16.64
C LYS A 184 1.34 -18.46 -15.76
N LEU A 185 1.32 -18.79 -14.46
CA LEU A 185 2.30 -18.36 -13.47
C LEU A 185 3.32 -19.46 -13.18
N LYS A 186 4.60 -19.14 -13.37
CA LYS A 186 5.75 -19.96 -12.94
C LYS A 186 6.55 -19.22 -11.90
N ILE A 187 6.83 -19.87 -10.77
CA ILE A 187 7.61 -19.30 -9.67
C ILE A 187 8.91 -20.09 -9.55
N GLN A 188 10.05 -19.40 -9.64
CA GLN A 188 11.37 -19.99 -9.47
C GLN A 188 12.08 -19.30 -8.29
N ALA A 189 11.86 -19.81 -7.09
CA ALA A 189 12.34 -19.24 -5.85
C ALA A 189 13.78 -19.66 -5.55
N TYR A 190 14.59 -18.73 -5.07
CA TYR A 190 16.00 -18.93 -4.75
C TYR A 190 16.26 -18.66 -3.25
N VAL A 191 16.89 -19.60 -2.55
CA VAL A 191 17.36 -19.43 -1.17
C VAL A 191 18.88 -19.35 -1.17
N THR A 192 19.42 -18.20 -0.78
CA THR A 192 20.81 -17.83 -1.08
C THR A 192 21.81 -18.10 0.05
N GLN A 193 21.38 -18.35 1.29
CA GLN A 193 22.27 -18.54 2.44
C GLN A 193 22.14 -19.93 3.10
N GLU A 194 21.27 -20.79 2.59
CA GLU A 194 21.04 -22.13 3.15
C GLU A 194 21.20 -23.19 2.06
N ASN A 195 21.99 -24.22 2.38
CA ASN A 195 22.26 -25.36 1.50
C ASN A 195 21.42 -26.54 1.99
N GLY A 196 20.27 -26.76 1.35
CA GLY A 196 19.38 -27.87 1.67
C GLY A 196 17.97 -27.59 1.17
N LEU A 197 17.32 -28.60 0.61
CA LEU A 197 15.86 -28.58 0.44
C LEU A 197 15.26 -28.45 1.84
N PRO A 198 14.19 -27.66 2.07
CA PRO A 198 13.50 -27.67 3.36
C PRO A 198 13.29 -29.13 3.77
N SER A 199 13.88 -29.54 4.91
CA SER A 199 13.28 -30.64 5.63
C SER A 199 11.87 -30.15 5.93
N LEU A 200 10.89 -30.76 5.28
CA LEU A 200 9.47 -30.62 5.59
C LEU A 200 9.27 -31.27 6.98
N GLY A 201 9.86 -30.63 7.98
CA GLY A 201 9.89 -31.07 9.35
C GLY A 201 8.65 -30.54 10.03
N THR A 202 7.71 -31.46 10.26
CA THR A 202 6.50 -31.31 11.08
C THR A 202 5.34 -30.61 10.37
N GLU A 203 4.57 -31.42 9.66
CA GLU A 203 3.12 -31.21 9.54
C GLU A 203 2.56 -30.79 10.91
N ASN A 204 1.78 -29.71 10.95
CA ASN A 204 0.98 -29.18 12.08
C ASN A 204 1.45 -27.90 12.81
N GLN A 205 2.40 -27.11 12.29
CA GLN A 205 2.48 -25.70 12.72
C GLN A 205 1.66 -24.79 11.79
N PRO A 206 0.78 -23.91 12.33
CA PRO A 206 0.01 -23.01 11.50
C PRO A 206 0.96 -22.09 10.71
N LEU A 207 0.78 -22.04 9.39
CA LEU A 207 1.61 -21.24 8.46
C LEU A 207 1.70 -19.76 8.85
N PHE A 208 0.71 -19.27 9.60
CA PHE A 208 0.63 -17.92 10.13
C PHE A 208 -0.34 -17.90 11.31
N ARG A 209 -0.20 -16.92 12.19
CA ARG A 209 -1.18 -16.64 13.25
C ARG A 209 -2.02 -15.43 12.83
N THR A 210 -3.32 -15.64 12.57
CA THR A 210 -4.25 -14.55 12.30
C THR A 210 -4.81 -13.96 13.59
N ILE A 211 -4.79 -12.64 13.69
CA ILE A 211 -5.37 -11.84 14.76
C ILE A 211 -6.52 -11.06 14.16
N TRP A 212 -7.73 -11.31 14.65
CA TRP A 212 -8.93 -10.62 14.23
C TRP A 212 -9.25 -9.48 15.20
N PHE A 213 -9.36 -8.26 14.67
CA PHE A 213 -9.64 -7.10 15.50
C PHE A 213 -11.14 -6.81 15.56
N LYS A 214 -11.62 -6.48 16.76
CA LYS A 214 -13.02 -6.08 16.95
C LYS A 214 -13.22 -4.67 16.38
N PRO A 215 -14.32 -4.42 15.63
CA PRO A 215 -14.61 -3.10 15.12
C PRO A 215 -14.88 -2.11 16.28
N SER A 216 -14.25 -0.94 16.24
CA SER A 216 -14.56 0.17 17.14
C SER A 216 -15.45 1.21 16.44
N ALA A 217 -16.31 1.90 17.20
CA ALA A 217 -17.17 2.96 16.68
C ALA A 217 -16.39 4.17 16.11
N LEU A 218 -15.11 4.30 16.48
CA LEU A 218 -14.21 5.36 16.00
C LEU A 218 -13.46 4.98 14.72
N ASP A 219 -13.51 3.72 14.30
CA ASP A 219 -12.77 3.23 13.15
C ASP A 219 -13.54 3.52 11.86
N ALA A 220 -12.87 4.12 10.89
CA ALA A 220 -13.40 4.36 9.55
C ALA A 220 -12.70 3.47 8.53
N PRO A 221 -13.38 3.01 7.47
CA PRO A 221 -12.70 2.38 6.34
C PRO A 221 -11.76 3.39 5.67
N ILE A 222 -10.74 2.88 4.99
CA ILE A 222 -9.88 3.71 4.15
C ILE A 222 -10.74 4.31 3.04
N SER A 223 -10.72 5.64 2.97
CA SER A 223 -11.40 6.43 1.95
C SER A 223 -10.39 7.31 1.23
N ALA A 224 -10.63 7.63 -0.04
CA ALA A 224 -9.82 8.60 -0.75
C ALA A 224 -9.84 9.94 0.00
N ILE A 225 -8.69 10.37 0.50
CA ILE A 225 -8.57 11.69 1.15
C ILE A 225 -8.76 12.80 0.10
N LEU A 226 -8.36 12.53 -1.15
CA LEU A 226 -8.42 13.46 -2.29
C LEU A 226 -9.18 12.81 -3.46
N ARG A 227 -10.44 13.21 -3.65
CA ARG A 227 -11.32 12.75 -4.76
C ARG A 227 -10.79 13.26 -6.10
N ARG A 228 -11.00 12.49 -7.19
CA ARG A 228 -10.61 12.65 -8.62
C ARG A 228 -10.47 14.08 -9.24
N ASN A 229 -11.03 15.14 -8.65
CA ASN A 229 -10.81 16.55 -9.04
C ASN A 229 -9.78 17.30 -8.15
N THR A 230 -8.85 16.55 -7.57
CA THR A 230 -7.82 16.98 -6.63
C THR A 230 -7.04 18.21 -7.09
N TRP A 231 -6.66 18.29 -8.37
CA TRP A 231 -5.81 19.37 -8.85
C TRP A 231 -6.53 20.72 -8.81
N LEU A 232 -7.83 20.74 -9.13
CA LEU A 232 -8.66 21.93 -9.02
C LEU A 232 -8.90 22.34 -7.57
N TRP A 233 -9.11 21.37 -6.66
CA TRP A 233 -9.29 21.65 -5.24
C TRP A 233 -8.01 22.13 -4.56
N LEU A 234 -6.86 21.52 -4.87
CA LEU A 234 -5.55 21.99 -4.42
C LEU A 234 -5.27 23.39 -4.98
N GLY A 235 -5.57 23.63 -6.26
CA GLY A 235 -5.48 24.94 -6.88
C GLY A 235 -6.32 25.99 -6.15
N MET A 236 -7.58 25.66 -5.82
CA MET A 236 -8.45 26.54 -5.04
C MET A 236 -7.89 26.83 -3.64
N ILE A 237 -7.38 25.81 -2.94
CA ILE A 237 -6.77 25.99 -1.60
C ILE A 237 -5.55 26.92 -1.69
N VAL A 238 -4.69 26.72 -2.69
CA VAL A 238 -3.50 27.57 -2.89
C VAL A 238 -3.92 29.01 -3.18
N VAL A 239 -4.85 29.23 -4.11
CA VAL A 239 -5.36 30.56 -4.46
C VAL A 239 -5.99 31.25 -3.25
N TRP A 240 -6.85 30.54 -2.51
CA TRP A 240 -7.48 31.08 -1.29
C TRP A 240 -6.47 31.43 -0.22
N SER A 241 -5.48 30.57 0.03
CA SER A 241 -4.41 30.84 1.00
C SER A 241 -3.62 32.09 0.62
N PHE A 242 -3.35 32.28 -0.67
CA PHE A 242 -2.62 33.43 -1.19
C PHE A 242 -3.43 34.73 -1.02
N VAL A 243 -4.71 34.72 -1.38
CA VAL A 243 -5.61 35.87 -1.23
C VAL A 243 -5.78 36.27 0.24
N ILE A 244 -6.02 35.29 1.13
CA ILE A 244 -6.13 35.54 2.58
C ILE A 244 -4.82 36.11 3.11
N SER A 245 -3.68 35.59 2.69
CA SER A 245 -2.37 36.06 3.12
C SER A 245 -2.12 37.51 2.69
N LEU A 246 -2.35 37.84 1.41
CA LEU A 246 -2.18 39.21 0.90
C LEU A 246 -3.14 40.19 1.59
N SER A 247 -4.40 39.79 1.77
CA SER A 247 -5.40 40.60 2.46
C SER A 247 -4.98 40.88 3.91
N SER A 248 -4.52 39.85 4.63
CA SER A 248 -4.08 39.97 6.03
C SER A 248 -2.84 40.88 6.16
N VAL A 249 -1.84 40.71 5.30
CA VAL A 249 -0.65 41.60 5.26
C VAL A 249 -1.06 43.04 4.94
N SER A 250 -1.97 43.24 3.99
CA SER A 250 -2.47 44.57 3.62
C SER A 250 -3.22 45.25 4.76
N LEU A 251 -4.08 44.50 5.47
CA LEU A 251 -4.84 44.98 6.63
C LEU A 251 -3.91 45.39 7.77
N VAL A 252 -2.97 44.53 8.16
CA VAL A 252 -2.04 44.81 9.25
C VAL A 252 -1.13 45.99 8.89
N THR A 253 -0.64 46.06 7.65
CA THR A 253 0.19 47.18 7.21
C THR A 253 -0.58 48.50 7.25
N ARG A 254 -1.82 48.53 6.76
CA ARG A 254 -2.63 49.75 6.64
C ARG A 254 -3.22 50.22 7.98
N PHE A 255 -3.68 49.29 8.83
CA PHE A 255 -4.43 49.64 10.04
C PHE A 255 -3.61 49.54 11.33
N TYR A 256 -2.46 48.86 11.33
CA TYR A 256 -1.63 48.71 12.53
C TYR A 256 -0.26 49.34 12.38
N ILE A 257 0.48 49.04 11.31
CA ILE A 257 1.85 49.54 11.13
C ILE A 257 1.86 51.01 10.69
N TYR A 258 1.08 51.38 9.68
CA TYR A 258 1.05 52.74 9.13
C TYR A 258 0.65 53.82 10.14
N PRO A 259 -0.42 53.69 10.94
CA PRO A 259 -0.82 54.74 11.89
C PRO A 259 0.15 54.93 13.06
N ILE A 260 1.02 53.95 13.34
CA ILE A 260 2.00 54.04 14.44
C ILE A 260 3.34 54.54 13.91
N ASP A 261 3.84 53.96 12.82
CA ASP A 261 5.20 54.22 12.32
C ASP A 261 5.23 55.35 11.29
N HIS A 262 4.12 55.70 10.62
CA HIS A 262 4.06 56.70 9.54
C HIS A 262 5.17 56.53 8.48
N ASN A 263 5.62 55.28 8.27
CA ASN A 263 6.72 54.92 7.40
C ASN A 263 8.10 55.51 7.78
N THR A 264 8.26 55.95 9.02
CA THR A 264 9.53 56.48 9.55
C THR A 264 10.54 55.37 9.88
N ASN A 265 10.13 54.09 9.96
CA ASN A 265 10.95 52.93 10.31
C ASN A 265 11.66 53.03 11.68
N MET A 266 11.21 53.95 12.55
CA MET A 266 11.81 54.20 13.86
C MET A 266 11.26 53.26 14.94
N MET A 267 9.96 52.94 14.87
CA MET A 267 9.29 52.02 15.82
C MET A 267 9.27 50.59 15.30
N TYR A 268 9.04 50.42 13.99
CA TYR A 268 9.08 49.10 13.34
C TYR A 268 10.25 49.05 12.37
N SER A 269 11.36 48.42 12.78
CA SER A 269 12.49 48.16 11.89
C SER A 269 12.08 47.21 10.75
N TYR A 270 12.80 47.29 9.63
CA TYR A 270 12.56 46.44 8.46
C TYR A 270 12.54 44.94 8.81
N THR A 271 13.45 44.51 9.70
CA THR A 271 13.54 43.12 10.18
C THR A 271 12.29 42.69 10.92
N VAL A 272 11.74 43.55 11.79
CA VAL A 272 10.52 43.25 12.56
C VAL A 272 9.30 43.20 11.64
N LYS A 273 9.19 44.13 10.67
CA LYS A 273 8.11 44.10 9.65
C LYS A 273 8.14 42.82 8.82
N SER A 274 9.34 42.41 8.38
CA SER A 274 9.53 41.18 7.60
C SER A 274 9.17 39.93 8.42
N ALA A 275 9.63 39.84 9.66
CA ALA A 275 9.31 38.72 10.56
C ALA A 275 7.80 38.60 10.83
N LEU A 276 7.13 39.72 11.05
CA LEU A 276 5.69 39.77 11.30
C LEU A 276 4.89 39.34 10.05
N ASN A 277 5.28 39.80 8.85
CA ASN A 277 4.68 39.37 7.60
C ASN A 277 4.86 37.87 7.35
N MET A 278 6.07 37.33 7.60
CA MET A 278 6.32 35.89 7.49
C MET A 278 5.43 35.07 8.44
N LEU A 279 5.22 35.55 9.67
CA LEU A 279 4.34 34.88 10.63
C LEU A 279 2.87 34.90 10.16
N ILE A 280 2.38 36.02 9.63
CA ILE A 280 1.03 36.15 9.07
C ILE A 280 0.83 35.20 7.88
N ILE A 281 1.81 35.10 6.99
CA ILE A 281 1.78 34.17 5.85
C ILE A 281 1.69 32.73 6.37
N CYS A 282 2.53 32.33 7.34
CA CYS A 282 2.49 30.99 7.92
C CYS A 282 1.14 30.66 8.57
N MET A 283 0.56 31.60 9.33
CA MET A 283 -0.73 31.40 10.00
C MET A 283 -1.88 31.29 8.98
N SER A 284 -1.89 32.11 7.92
CA SER A 284 -2.95 32.05 6.90
C SER A 284 -2.95 30.71 6.15
N VAL A 285 -1.76 30.21 5.79
CA VAL A 285 -1.59 28.87 5.18
C VAL A 285 -2.07 27.78 6.12
N ALA A 286 -1.63 27.80 7.39
CA ALA A 286 -2.04 26.81 8.38
C ALA A 286 -3.56 26.78 8.57
N THR A 287 -4.19 27.94 8.71
CA THR A 287 -5.63 28.06 8.93
C THR A 287 -6.42 27.52 7.74
N THR A 288 -6.00 27.85 6.51
CA THR A 288 -6.65 27.38 5.28
C THR A 288 -6.59 25.85 5.17
N VAL A 289 -5.44 25.24 5.51
CA VAL A 289 -5.27 23.78 5.51
C VAL A 289 -6.15 23.10 6.56
N ILE A 290 -6.28 23.67 7.77
CA ILE A 290 -7.17 23.13 8.81
C ILE A 290 -8.62 23.17 8.34
N ILE A 291 -9.07 24.31 7.83
CA ILE A 291 -10.45 24.49 7.37
C ILE A 291 -10.76 23.51 6.24
N ALA A 292 -9.87 23.41 5.25
CA ALA A 292 -10.04 22.46 4.14
C ALA A 292 -10.12 21.01 4.62
N PHE A 293 -9.26 20.62 5.57
CA PHE A 293 -9.28 19.28 6.16
C PHE A 293 -10.58 19.00 6.91
N LEU A 294 -11.03 19.93 7.75
CA LEU A 294 -12.28 19.79 8.51
C LEU A 294 -13.50 19.75 7.60
N TRP A 295 -13.51 20.56 6.53
CA TRP A 295 -14.57 20.54 5.52
C TRP A 295 -14.63 19.18 4.82
N ASN A 296 -13.48 18.66 4.40
CA ASN A 296 -13.38 17.37 3.74
C ASN A 296 -13.82 16.23 4.68
N LYS A 297 -13.39 16.26 5.94
CA LYS A 297 -13.82 15.31 6.98
C LYS A 297 -15.34 15.35 7.20
N LYS A 298 -15.94 16.54 7.27
CA LYS A 298 -17.39 16.72 7.44
C LYS A 298 -18.14 16.18 6.23
N ARG A 299 -17.66 16.45 5.01
CA ARG A 299 -18.25 15.96 3.78
C ARG A 299 -18.19 14.44 3.69
N ASN A 300 -17.02 13.85 3.94
CA ASN A 300 -16.86 12.38 3.95
C ASN A 300 -17.75 11.72 5.01
N SER A 301 -17.89 12.34 6.18
CA SER A 301 -18.79 11.84 7.23
C SER A 301 -20.27 11.93 6.82
N ALA A 302 -20.68 12.97 6.10
CA ALA A 302 -22.04 13.15 5.61
C ALA A 302 -22.36 12.18 4.46
N GLU A 303 -21.45 12.01 3.51
CA GLU A 303 -21.57 11.04 2.41
C GLU A 303 -21.62 9.61 2.96
N MET A 304 -20.81 9.28 3.98
CA MET A 304 -20.86 7.97 4.62
C MET A 304 -22.15 7.72 5.41
N ARG A 305 -22.77 8.77 5.99
CA ARG A 305 -24.13 8.67 6.54
C ARG A 305 -25.17 8.47 5.46
N GLN A 306 -25.01 9.12 4.31
CA GLN A 306 -25.95 9.03 3.20
C GLN A 306 -25.92 7.63 2.55
N ILE A 307 -24.73 7.01 2.42
CA ILE A 307 -24.60 5.61 1.98
C ILE A 307 -25.39 4.69 2.93
N ARG A 308 -25.24 4.85 4.26
CA ARG A 308 -26.02 4.10 5.27
C ARG A 308 -27.53 4.36 5.26
N VAL A 309 -27.99 5.49 4.71
CA VAL A 309 -29.41 5.89 4.69
C VAL A 309 -30.08 5.56 3.36
N THR A 310 -29.31 5.41 2.29
CA THR A 310 -29.82 5.05 0.96
C THR A 310 -30.06 3.53 0.85
N ASP A 311 -29.42 2.74 1.71
CA ASP A 311 -29.87 1.40 2.08
C ASP A 311 -31.12 1.55 2.97
N GLY A 312 -32.29 1.72 2.35
CA GLY A 312 -33.56 1.98 3.03
C GLY A 312 -34.02 0.86 3.99
N PRO A 313 -34.96 1.16 4.92
CA PRO A 313 -35.33 0.27 6.01
C PRO A 313 -36.27 -0.85 5.55
N THR A 314 -35.78 -2.09 5.51
CA THR A 314 -36.60 -3.30 5.55
C THR A 314 -36.88 -3.69 7.02
N PRO A 315 -38.03 -4.32 7.33
CA PRO A 315 -38.64 -4.30 8.65
C PRO A 315 -37.83 -5.06 9.69
N MET A 316 -37.97 -4.60 10.95
CA MET A 316 -37.37 -5.13 12.18
C MET A 316 -37.01 -6.61 12.11
N THR A 317 -35.74 -6.88 11.78
CA THR A 317 -35.07 -8.13 12.11
C THR A 317 -33.64 -7.75 12.44
N SER A 318 -33.28 -7.87 13.73
CA SER A 318 -31.95 -7.90 14.38
C SER A 318 -30.75 -7.22 13.68
N PRO A 319 -29.93 -6.40 14.38
CA PRO A 319 -28.71 -5.84 13.80
C PRO A 319 -27.66 -6.94 13.58
N GLY A 320 -27.74 -7.57 12.41
CA GLY A 320 -26.84 -8.60 11.92
C GLY A 320 -26.36 -8.21 10.54
N THR A 321 -25.42 -7.27 10.45
CA THR A 321 -24.45 -7.28 9.35
C THR A 321 -23.55 -8.49 9.57
N SER A 322 -24.11 -9.64 9.16
CA SER A 322 -23.56 -10.98 8.99
C SER A 322 -22.24 -11.30 9.70
N PRO A 323 -22.30 -12.02 10.83
CA PRO A 323 -21.22 -12.90 11.31
C PRO A 323 -20.73 -13.89 10.25
N TRP A 324 -21.51 -14.11 9.18
CA TRP A 324 -21.22 -15.05 8.10
C TRP A 324 -19.97 -14.70 7.27
N TYR A 325 -19.70 -13.42 6.96
CA TYR A 325 -18.47 -13.06 6.22
C TYR A 325 -17.21 -13.23 7.09
N TYR A 326 -17.31 -12.82 8.36
CA TYR A 326 -16.25 -13.03 9.36
C TYR A 326 -16.01 -14.52 9.67
N ASN A 327 -17.08 -15.32 9.72
CA ASN A 327 -16.99 -16.76 9.93
C ASN A 327 -16.52 -17.51 8.68
N ALA A 328 -16.91 -17.08 7.47
CA ALA A 328 -16.46 -17.70 6.22
C ALA A 328 -14.95 -17.52 6.02
N ASP A 329 -14.40 -16.33 6.29
CA ASP A 329 -12.96 -16.11 6.26
C ASP A 329 -12.24 -16.95 7.34
N ARG A 330 -12.85 -17.12 8.52
CA ARG A 330 -12.32 -17.95 9.61
C ARG A 330 -12.41 -19.46 9.32
N GLU A 331 -13.42 -19.90 8.57
CA GLU A 331 -13.61 -21.29 8.15
C GLU A 331 -12.71 -21.65 6.95
N LEU A 332 -12.48 -20.72 6.02
CA LEU A 332 -11.54 -20.93 4.90
C LEU A 332 -10.08 -21.07 5.36
N GLU A 333 -9.68 -20.44 6.47
CA GLU A 333 -8.34 -20.61 7.06
C GLU A 333 -8.03 -22.07 7.48
N SER A 334 -9.05 -22.91 7.66
CA SER A 334 -8.88 -24.34 7.98
C SER A 334 -8.59 -25.23 6.77
N LEU A 335 -8.74 -24.69 5.55
CA LEU A 335 -8.43 -25.39 4.31
C LEU A 335 -7.00 -25.04 3.87
N PRO A 336 -6.05 -26.00 3.87
CA PRO A 336 -4.75 -25.74 3.28
C PRO A 336 -4.97 -25.45 1.80
N ASN A 337 -4.69 -24.22 1.37
CA ASN A 337 -4.89 -23.80 -0.02
C ASN A 337 -3.85 -24.54 -0.87
N LYS A 338 -4.23 -25.73 -1.38
CA LYS A 338 -3.41 -26.67 -2.17
C LYS A 338 -3.04 -26.16 -3.58
N SER A 339 -3.12 -24.86 -3.84
CA SER A 339 -3.18 -24.32 -5.21
C SER A 339 -1.83 -24.12 -5.91
N PHE A 340 -0.69 -24.19 -5.22
CA PHE A 340 0.64 -23.97 -5.82
C PHE A 340 1.44 -25.25 -6.12
N THR A 341 0.89 -26.44 -5.85
CA THR A 341 1.61 -27.71 -6.01
C THR A 341 1.90 -27.97 -7.49
N GLY A 342 3.12 -27.65 -7.94
CA GLY A 342 3.58 -27.77 -9.33
C GLY A 342 4.05 -26.46 -9.98
N CYS A 343 3.67 -25.30 -9.45
CA CYS A 343 4.04 -23.98 -10.00
C CYS A 343 5.34 -23.41 -9.41
N ILE A 344 5.75 -23.87 -8.23
CA ILE A 344 6.91 -23.37 -7.50
C ILE A 344 8.09 -24.36 -7.64
N LYS A 345 9.18 -23.88 -8.24
CA LYS A 345 10.49 -24.54 -8.20
C LYS A 345 11.37 -23.79 -7.20
N VAL A 346 11.91 -24.51 -6.21
CA VAL A 346 12.81 -23.95 -5.20
C VAL A 346 14.24 -24.39 -5.46
N ASN A 347 15.14 -23.43 -5.55
CA ASN A 347 16.57 -23.60 -5.75
C ASN A 347 17.31 -23.11 -4.49
N CYS A 348 18.07 -23.97 -3.83
CA CYS A 348 18.78 -23.64 -2.59
C CYS A 348 20.30 -23.57 -2.83
N GLY A 349 20.97 -22.68 -2.11
CA GLY A 349 22.44 -22.52 -2.14
C GLY A 349 22.98 -21.72 -3.32
N GLU A 350 22.12 -21.21 -4.20
CA GLU A 350 22.51 -20.44 -5.38
C GLU A 350 21.77 -19.11 -5.49
N ARG A 351 22.40 -18.14 -6.17
CA ARG A 351 21.77 -16.88 -6.56
C ARG A 351 21.19 -17.02 -7.97
N PRO A 352 20.08 -16.34 -8.28
CA PRO A 352 19.54 -16.32 -9.63
C PRO A 352 20.56 -15.70 -10.60
N ASP A 353 20.90 -16.45 -11.64
CA ASP A 353 21.66 -15.93 -12.77
C ASP A 353 20.68 -15.19 -13.71
N PHE A 354 20.54 -13.89 -13.49
CA PHE A 354 19.62 -13.04 -14.25
C PHE A 354 19.90 -13.08 -15.75
N LYS A 355 21.19 -13.19 -16.15
CA LYS A 355 21.58 -13.20 -17.55
C LYS A 355 21.13 -14.49 -18.21
N LYS A 356 21.41 -15.62 -17.58
CA LYS A 356 20.97 -16.93 -18.08
C LYS A 356 19.45 -17.00 -18.18
N ILE A 357 18.73 -16.59 -17.13
CA ILE A 357 17.26 -16.60 -17.12
C ILE A 357 16.70 -15.74 -18.26
N LEU A 358 17.20 -14.52 -18.45
CA LEU A 358 16.73 -13.62 -19.52
C LEU A 358 17.09 -14.13 -20.92
N MET A 359 18.18 -14.87 -21.09
CA MET A 359 18.57 -15.48 -22.38
C MET A 359 17.69 -16.70 -22.74
N GLU A 360 17.23 -17.45 -21.75
CA GLU A 360 16.37 -18.63 -21.96
C GLU A 360 14.91 -18.25 -22.29
N ILE A 361 14.52 -16.99 -22.09
CA ILE A 361 13.15 -16.53 -22.36
C ILE A 361 13.03 -16.10 -23.82
N GLU A 362 12.32 -16.90 -24.60
CA GLU A 362 11.92 -16.55 -25.97
C GLU A 362 10.64 -15.70 -25.96
N GLY A 363 10.54 -14.66 -26.80
CA GLY A 363 9.33 -13.85 -26.89
C GLY A 363 9.51 -12.54 -27.66
N SER A 364 8.41 -12.05 -28.25
CA SER A 364 8.41 -10.86 -29.10
C SER A 364 8.25 -9.56 -28.31
N ASN A 365 7.62 -9.60 -27.14
CA ASN A 365 7.46 -8.45 -26.24
C ASN A 365 7.51 -8.88 -24.78
N ILE A 366 8.66 -8.68 -24.13
CA ILE A 366 8.93 -9.15 -22.77
C ILE A 366 9.06 -7.94 -21.84
N GLY A 367 8.19 -7.87 -20.84
CA GLY A 367 8.30 -6.91 -19.74
C GLY A 367 9.20 -7.48 -18.65
N VAL A 368 10.21 -6.72 -18.22
CA VAL A 368 11.09 -7.09 -17.11
C VAL A 368 10.88 -6.11 -15.96
N LEU A 369 10.36 -6.61 -14.84
CA LEU A 369 10.17 -5.86 -13.61
C LEU A 369 11.17 -6.30 -12.55
N VAL A 370 11.78 -5.36 -11.83
CA VAL A 370 12.75 -5.67 -10.78
C VAL A 370 12.48 -4.88 -9.52
N SER A 371 12.43 -5.57 -8.37
CA SER A 371 12.22 -4.94 -7.07
C SER A 371 13.10 -5.54 -5.99
N GLY A 372 13.90 -4.72 -5.31
CA GLY A 372 14.81 -5.17 -4.26
C GLY A 372 16.11 -4.35 -4.17
N PRO A 373 17.21 -4.97 -3.68
CA PRO A 373 18.48 -4.28 -3.44
C PRO A 373 18.99 -3.49 -4.67
N LYS A 374 19.62 -2.33 -4.41
CA LYS A 374 20.12 -1.44 -5.48
C LYS A 374 21.03 -2.16 -6.48
N LYS A 375 21.94 -2.99 -5.98
CA LYS A 375 22.86 -3.78 -6.82
C LYS A 375 22.11 -4.69 -7.80
N MET A 376 21.13 -5.44 -7.31
CA MET A 376 20.29 -6.32 -8.15
C MET A 376 19.56 -5.53 -9.25
N ARG A 377 18.98 -4.37 -8.91
CA ARG A 377 18.31 -3.51 -9.90
C ARG A 377 19.27 -3.00 -10.97
N GLN A 378 20.48 -2.61 -10.60
CA GLN A 378 21.52 -2.15 -11.52
C GLN A 378 22.03 -3.27 -12.43
N ASP A 379 22.24 -4.46 -11.87
CA ASP A 379 22.72 -5.64 -12.61
C ASP A 379 21.71 -6.04 -13.69
N VAL A 380 20.41 -6.14 -13.33
CA VAL A 380 19.37 -6.47 -14.32
C VAL A 380 19.20 -5.35 -15.35
N ALA A 381 19.26 -4.08 -14.94
CA ALA A 381 19.21 -2.95 -15.88
C ALA A 381 20.34 -3.01 -16.91
N ALA A 382 21.57 -3.31 -16.48
CA ALA A 382 22.73 -3.46 -17.36
C ALA A 382 22.58 -4.63 -18.35
N ILE A 383 21.97 -5.74 -17.92
CA ILE A 383 21.67 -6.88 -18.78
C ILE A 383 20.60 -6.51 -19.82
N CYS A 384 19.54 -5.80 -19.42
CA CYS A 384 18.51 -5.36 -20.36
C CYS A 384 19.04 -4.32 -21.37
N SER A 385 19.96 -3.42 -20.96
CA SER A 385 20.51 -2.39 -21.84
C SER A 385 21.59 -2.88 -22.80
N SER A 386 22.20 -4.03 -22.55
CA SER A 386 23.32 -4.56 -23.36
C SER A 386 22.89 -5.20 -24.68
N GLY A 387 21.62 -5.05 -25.08
CA GLY A 387 21.15 -5.36 -26.43
C GLY A 387 20.95 -6.84 -26.74
N PHE A 388 20.85 -7.70 -25.70
CA PHE A 388 20.73 -9.15 -25.87
C PHE A 388 19.41 -9.60 -26.52
N SER A 389 18.35 -8.80 -26.51
CA SER A 389 17.21 -8.95 -27.42
C SER A 389 16.54 -7.61 -27.69
N LYS A 390 16.05 -7.39 -28.92
CA LYS A 390 15.39 -6.15 -29.35
C LYS A 390 13.98 -5.95 -28.75
N SER A 391 13.52 -6.85 -27.87
CA SER A 391 12.13 -6.95 -27.38
C SER A 391 11.95 -6.74 -25.87
N LEU A 392 12.99 -6.39 -25.12
CA LEU A 392 12.92 -6.22 -23.66
C LEU A 392 12.55 -4.78 -23.27
N GLN A 393 11.47 -4.63 -22.51
CA GLN A 393 11.14 -3.37 -21.83
C GLN A 393 11.40 -3.52 -20.34
N PHE A 394 12.37 -2.76 -19.84
CA PHE A 394 12.78 -2.79 -18.44
C PHE A 394 12.09 -1.71 -17.62
N GLU A 395 11.54 -2.10 -16.47
CA GLU A 395 10.98 -1.18 -15.48
C GLU A 395 11.47 -1.58 -14.09
N SER A 396 12.17 -0.66 -13.42
CA SER A 396 12.64 -0.91 -12.05
C SER A 396 11.70 -0.30 -11.03
N ILE A 397 11.32 -1.08 -10.03
CA ILE A 397 10.55 -0.62 -8.89
C ILE A 397 11.56 -0.31 -7.77
N SER A 398 11.78 0.97 -7.49
CA SER A 398 12.66 1.39 -6.40
C SER A 398 11.85 1.68 -5.14
N PHE A 399 12.21 1.04 -4.03
CA PHE A 399 11.81 1.48 -2.69
C PHE A 399 12.99 2.18 -2.02
N SER A 400 12.76 3.40 -1.54
CA SER A 400 13.59 4.05 -0.53
C SER A 400 13.03 3.66 0.84
N TRP A 401 13.74 2.82 1.58
CA TRP A 401 13.47 2.53 2.99
C TRP A 401 14.05 3.63 3.87
#